data_AF-A0A9J5Z5R3-F1
#
_entry.id   AF-A0A9J5Z5R3-F1
#
_cell.length_a   1.000
_cell.length_b   1.000
_cell.length_c   1.000
_cell.angle_alpha   90.00
_cell.angle_beta   90.00
_cell.angle_gamma   90.00
#
_symmetry.space_group_name_H-M   'P 1'
#
loop_
_entity.id
_entity.type
_entity.pdbx_description
1 polymer ?
#
loop_
_entity_poly.entity_id
_entity_poly.type
_entity_poly.pdbx_seq_one_letter_code
_entity_poly.pdbx_strand_id
1 'polypeptide(L)'
;MVLDTGSQLSWIQCHKKVPKIPPPTTSFDPSLSSSFSVLPCSHPLCKPRIPDFTLPTSCDQNRLCHYSYFYADGTLAEGNLVREKITFSRSQSTPPLILGCATESDDAEGILGMNLGRFSFASQAKTIVDSGTEYTFLVEEAYNKVREEIVRLVGRKMKRGYVYGEALDMCFDSVNSMEIGLLIGDMTLQFENGVEILINKERMLDEVEGGIHCVGIGRSESLGIASNIIGNFHQQNLWVEFDLRNRRVGFGKGECSMQV
;
A
#
# COMPACT_ATOMS: atom_id res chain seq x y z
N MET A 1 17.16 -2.14 -14.02
CA MET A 1 15.75 -2.48 -14.19
C MET A 1 15.14 -1.57 -15.24
N VAL A 2 14.28 -2.09 -16.10
CA VAL A 2 13.54 -1.30 -17.09
C VAL A 2 12.19 -0.86 -16.53
N LEU A 3 11.85 0.42 -16.64
CA LEU A 3 10.55 0.95 -16.24
C LEU A 3 9.50 0.63 -17.32
N ASP A 4 8.47 -0.15 -16.99
CA ASP A 4 7.48 -0.62 -17.98
C ASP A 4 6.04 -0.37 -17.52
N THR A 5 5.34 0.52 -18.22
CA THR A 5 3.93 0.87 -17.97
C THR A 5 2.93 -0.18 -18.46
N GLY A 6 3.36 -1.19 -19.20
CA GLY A 6 2.54 -2.33 -19.62
C GLY A 6 2.53 -3.48 -18.62
N SER A 7 3.53 -3.54 -17.72
CA SER A 7 3.79 -4.71 -16.86
C SER A 7 3.05 -4.72 -15.53
N GLN A 8 2.38 -5.85 -15.25
CA GLN A 8 1.66 -6.14 -13.99
C GLN A 8 2.56 -6.66 -12.87
N LEU A 9 3.79 -7.05 -13.18
CA LEU A 9 4.77 -7.56 -12.23
C LEU A 9 6.03 -6.72 -12.27
N SER A 10 6.54 -6.35 -11.11
CA SER A 10 7.95 -5.97 -10.98
C SER A 10 8.78 -7.21 -10.66
N TRP A 11 9.88 -7.45 -11.38
CA TRP A 11 10.77 -8.57 -11.13
C TRP A 11 12.24 -8.20 -11.30
N ILE A 12 13.10 -8.95 -10.65
CA ILE A 12 14.55 -8.82 -10.70
C ILE A 12 15.19 -10.19 -10.93
N GLN A 13 16.39 -10.21 -11.52
CA GLN A 13 17.16 -11.44 -11.62
C GLN A 13 17.74 -11.81 -10.25
N CYS A 14 17.50 -13.03 -9.80
CA CYS A 14 17.99 -13.57 -8.53
C CYS A 14 18.91 -14.77 -8.73
N HIS A 15 19.93 -14.91 -7.89
CA HIS A 15 20.77 -16.11 -7.86
C HIS A 15 21.02 -16.63 -6.43
N LYS A 16 21.00 -17.95 -6.27
CA LYS A 16 21.50 -18.65 -5.08
C LYS A 16 22.92 -19.13 -5.37
N LYS A 17 23.93 -18.24 -5.26
CA LYS A 17 25.40 -18.49 -5.32
C LYS A 17 25.89 -19.75 -6.08
N VAL A 18 26.57 -19.62 -7.24
CA VAL A 18 28.02 -19.96 -7.51
C VAL A 18 28.43 -19.44 -8.93
N PRO A 19 29.71 -19.55 -9.39
CA PRO A 19 30.57 -18.45 -9.81
C PRO A 19 30.60 -18.30 -11.33
N LYS A 20 29.67 -17.55 -11.94
CA LYS A 20 29.98 -17.07 -13.30
C LYS A 20 31.09 -16.03 -13.14
N ILE A 21 32.26 -16.33 -13.69
CA ILE A 21 33.36 -15.40 -13.82
C ILE A 21 33.24 -14.79 -15.22
N PRO A 22 33.07 -13.46 -15.36
CA PRO A 22 32.87 -12.47 -14.30
C PRO A 22 31.44 -12.48 -13.73
N PRO A 23 31.22 -11.97 -12.49
CA PRO A 23 29.90 -11.91 -11.87
C PRO A 23 28.92 -11.12 -12.73
N PRO A 24 27.65 -11.53 -12.86
CA PRO A 24 26.63 -10.69 -13.48
C PRO A 24 26.48 -9.41 -12.63
N THR A 25 26.76 -8.25 -13.22
CA THR A 25 26.77 -6.95 -12.53
C THR A 25 25.38 -6.47 -12.09
N THR A 26 24.32 -7.18 -12.50
CA THR A 26 22.91 -6.75 -12.36
C THR A 26 22.02 -7.69 -11.54
N SER A 27 22.56 -8.79 -10.99
CA SER A 27 21.73 -9.77 -10.25
C SER A 27 21.69 -9.52 -8.75
N PHE A 28 20.53 -9.77 -8.14
CA PHE A 28 20.31 -9.67 -6.70
C PHE A 28 20.67 -10.99 -6.00
N ASP A 29 21.46 -10.91 -4.92
CA ASP A 29 21.76 -12.04 -4.02
C ASP A 29 20.85 -11.95 -2.78
N PRO A 30 19.81 -12.81 -2.67
CA PRO A 30 18.91 -12.81 -1.54
C PRO A 30 19.57 -13.04 -0.19
N SER A 31 20.74 -13.71 -0.16
CA SER A 31 21.45 -14.01 1.09
C SER A 31 22.12 -12.79 1.73
N LEU A 32 22.27 -11.69 0.97
CA LEU A 32 22.87 -10.45 1.44
C LEU A 32 21.84 -9.45 1.99
N SER A 33 20.54 -9.70 1.78
CA SER A 33 19.47 -8.83 2.24
C SER A 33 18.79 -9.39 3.50
N SER A 34 18.75 -8.59 4.56
CA SER A 34 18.01 -8.93 5.78
C SER A 34 16.50 -8.74 5.66
N SER A 35 16.03 -8.00 4.65
CA SER A 35 14.58 -7.76 4.41
C SER A 35 13.97 -8.72 3.39
N PHE A 36 14.80 -9.54 2.73
CA PHE A 36 14.33 -10.54 1.79
C PHE A 36 13.51 -11.62 2.50
N SER A 37 12.37 -11.99 1.92
CA SER A 37 11.63 -13.18 2.34
C SER A 37 10.93 -13.86 1.17
N VAL A 38 10.86 -15.19 1.23
CA VAL A 38 10.16 -16.00 0.21
C VAL A 38 8.65 -15.97 0.44
N LEU A 39 7.86 -16.01 -0.65
CA LEU A 39 6.41 -16.10 -0.56
C LEU A 39 5.99 -17.59 -0.58
N PRO A 40 5.41 -18.15 0.50
CA PRO A 40 4.97 -19.54 0.51
C PRO A 40 3.73 -19.73 -0.37
N CYS A 41 3.54 -20.92 -0.94
CA CYS A 41 2.40 -21.19 -1.82
C CYS A 41 1.05 -21.18 -1.09
N SER A 42 1.05 -21.37 0.22
CA SER A 42 -0.14 -21.19 1.05
C SER A 42 -0.59 -19.73 1.15
N HIS A 43 0.26 -18.78 0.77
CA HIS A 43 -0.04 -17.35 0.87
C HIS A 43 -1.22 -16.97 -0.06
N PRO A 44 -2.19 -16.17 0.40
CA PRO A 44 -3.36 -15.78 -0.41
C PRO A 44 -2.99 -15.13 -1.75
N LEU A 45 -1.91 -14.34 -1.78
CA LEU A 45 -1.40 -13.71 -3.01
C LEU A 45 -0.89 -14.72 -4.05
N CYS A 46 -0.57 -15.96 -3.65
CA CYS A 46 -0.19 -17.02 -4.58
C CYS A 46 -1.38 -17.73 -5.24
N LYS A 47 -2.59 -17.54 -4.70
CA LYS A 47 -3.80 -18.18 -5.23
C LYS A 47 -4.53 -17.14 -6.09
N PRO A 48 -4.51 -17.26 -7.42
CA PRO A 48 -5.19 -16.28 -8.27
C PRO A 48 -6.70 -16.35 -8.00
N ARG A 49 -7.32 -15.19 -7.74
CA ARG A 49 -8.78 -15.03 -7.70
C ARG A 49 -9.32 -14.44 -9.01
N ILE A 50 -8.43 -13.80 -9.79
CA ILE A 50 -8.65 -13.13 -11.09
C ILE A 50 -7.32 -13.31 -11.86
N PRO A 51 -7.30 -13.46 -13.20
CA PRO A 51 -6.04 -13.60 -13.94
C PRO A 51 -5.23 -12.28 -13.92
N ASP A 52 -4.27 -12.19 -13.01
CA ASP A 52 -3.27 -11.10 -12.90
C ASP A 52 -2.01 -11.35 -13.74
N PHE A 53 -1.94 -12.53 -14.37
CA PHE A 53 -0.82 -13.02 -15.14
C PHE A 53 -1.35 -13.79 -16.36
N THR A 54 -0.54 -13.84 -17.42
CA THR A 54 -0.84 -14.68 -18.60
C THR A 54 -0.90 -16.16 -18.24
N LEU A 55 -0.09 -16.60 -17.27
CA LEU A 55 -0.14 -17.92 -16.67
C LEU A 55 -0.41 -17.82 -15.16
N PRO A 56 -1.29 -18.67 -14.60
CA PRO A 56 -1.54 -18.67 -13.17
C PRO A 56 -0.29 -19.06 -12.39
N THR A 57 -0.12 -18.47 -11.20
CA THR A 57 0.90 -18.90 -10.26
C THR A 57 0.68 -20.35 -9.84
N SER A 58 1.77 -21.06 -9.58
CA SER A 58 1.77 -22.47 -9.18
C SER A 58 2.62 -22.68 -7.91
N CYS A 59 2.56 -23.87 -7.33
CA CYS A 59 3.45 -24.23 -6.23
C CYS A 59 4.67 -24.95 -6.79
N ASP A 60 5.88 -24.47 -6.48
CA ASP A 60 7.09 -25.22 -6.79
C ASP A 60 7.27 -26.44 -5.84
N GLN A 61 8.32 -27.23 -6.09
CA GLN A 61 8.65 -28.40 -5.27
C GLN A 61 8.96 -28.07 -3.80
N ASN A 62 9.37 -26.83 -3.52
CA ASN A 62 9.66 -26.32 -2.17
C ASN A 62 8.43 -25.69 -1.51
N ARG A 63 7.25 -25.76 -2.15
CA ARG A 63 6.00 -25.10 -1.72
C ARG A 63 6.14 -23.57 -1.69
N LEU A 64 6.95 -23.00 -2.56
CA LEU A 64 7.05 -21.56 -2.82
C LEU A 64 6.11 -21.15 -3.95
N CYS A 65 5.76 -19.87 -3.97
CA CYS A 65 4.89 -19.34 -4.99
C CYS A 65 5.63 -19.09 -6.29
N HIS A 66 5.45 -19.99 -7.24
CA HIS A 66 6.06 -19.91 -8.56
C HIS A 66 5.24 -19.03 -9.50
N TYR A 67 5.92 -18.21 -10.30
CA TYR A 67 5.32 -17.41 -11.35
C TYR A 67 6.06 -17.63 -12.67
N SER A 68 5.30 -17.50 -13.75
CA SER A 68 5.80 -17.51 -15.12
C SER A 68 5.13 -16.34 -15.84
N TYR A 69 5.92 -15.45 -16.42
CA TYR A 69 5.42 -14.22 -17.06
C TYR A 69 6.01 -14.06 -18.45
N PHE A 70 5.13 -14.12 -19.46
CA PHE A 70 5.47 -13.91 -20.85
C PHE A 70 5.24 -12.47 -21.28
N TYR A 71 6.28 -11.87 -21.85
CA TYR A 71 6.25 -10.54 -22.42
C TYR A 71 5.82 -10.57 -23.89
N ALA A 72 5.33 -9.43 -24.38
CA ALA A 72 4.85 -9.29 -25.76
C ALA A 72 5.96 -9.44 -26.82
N ASP A 73 7.22 -9.24 -26.43
CA ASP A 73 8.42 -9.46 -27.24
C ASP A 73 8.86 -10.94 -27.28
N GLY A 74 8.17 -11.82 -26.56
CA GLY A 74 8.49 -13.24 -26.44
C GLY A 74 9.39 -13.60 -25.27
N THR A 75 9.89 -12.61 -24.50
CA THR A 75 10.74 -12.85 -23.34
C THR A 75 9.96 -13.54 -22.22
N LEU A 76 10.58 -14.53 -21.58
CA LEU A 76 10.05 -15.20 -20.40
C LEU A 76 10.80 -14.75 -19.14
N ALA A 77 10.06 -14.37 -18.10
CA ALA A 77 10.58 -14.23 -16.74
C ALA A 77 9.95 -15.29 -15.84
N GLU A 78 10.77 -16.19 -15.31
CA GLU A 78 10.32 -17.32 -14.51
C GLU A 78 11.07 -17.41 -13.19
N GLY A 79 10.34 -17.68 -12.11
CA GLY A 79 10.93 -17.83 -10.79
C GLY A 79 9.89 -17.90 -9.69
N ASN A 80 10.24 -17.33 -8.53
CA ASN A 80 9.34 -17.30 -7.37
C ASN A 80 8.96 -15.87 -6.99
N LEU A 81 7.73 -15.66 -6.55
CA LEU A 81 7.35 -14.42 -5.89
C LEU A 81 8.04 -14.33 -4.53
N VAL A 82 8.56 -13.15 -4.22
CA VAL A 82 9.30 -12.83 -3.00
C VAL A 82 8.83 -11.49 -2.46
N ARG A 83 9.22 -11.18 -1.23
CA ARG A 83 9.09 -9.84 -0.64
C ARG A 83 10.46 -9.20 -0.48
N GLU A 84 10.58 -7.96 -0.96
CA GLU A 84 11.79 -7.15 -0.78
C GLU A 84 11.46 -5.65 -0.89
N LYS A 85 12.31 -4.80 -0.32
CA LYS A 85 12.23 -3.34 -0.42
C LYS A 85 13.04 -2.85 -1.61
N ILE A 86 12.52 -1.84 -2.31
CA ILE A 86 13.29 -1.07 -3.29
C ILE A 86 13.84 0.17 -2.59
N THR A 87 15.15 0.38 -2.69
CA THR A 87 15.84 1.52 -2.07
C THR A 87 16.32 2.48 -3.16
N PHE A 88 15.86 3.73 -3.10
CA PHE A 88 16.22 4.80 -4.04
C PHE A 88 17.44 5.58 -3.57
N SER A 89 17.56 5.77 -2.26
CA SER A 89 18.68 6.45 -1.61
C SER A 89 18.91 5.88 -0.21
N ARG A 90 20.01 6.27 0.45
CA ARG A 90 20.32 5.79 1.81
C ARG A 90 19.22 6.06 2.85
N SER A 91 18.34 7.03 2.58
CA SER A 91 17.25 7.43 3.46
C SER A 91 15.85 7.18 2.89
N GLN A 92 15.74 6.63 1.67
CA GLN A 92 14.45 6.45 1.00
C GLN A 92 14.33 5.02 0.44
N SER A 93 13.45 4.25 1.06
CA SER A 93 13.11 2.88 0.68
C SER A 93 11.61 2.67 0.74
N THR A 94 11.09 1.74 -0.06
CA THR A 94 9.69 1.32 0.02
C THR A 94 9.44 0.42 1.24
N PRO A 95 8.16 0.24 1.63
CA PRO A 95 7.75 -0.98 2.33
C PRO A 95 8.13 -2.24 1.53
N PRO A 96 8.16 -3.44 2.15
CA PRO A 96 8.40 -4.68 1.40
C PRO A 96 7.32 -4.88 0.33
N LEU A 97 7.74 -4.89 -0.93
CA LEU A 97 6.88 -5.13 -2.09
C LEU A 97 6.97 -6.60 -2.51
N ILE A 98 5.91 -7.11 -3.13
CA ILE A 98 5.96 -8.39 -3.84
C ILE A 98 6.65 -8.19 -5.17
N LEU A 99 7.73 -8.92 -5.37
CA LEU A 99 8.52 -8.92 -6.60
C LEU A 99 8.62 -10.34 -7.16
N GLY A 100 8.79 -10.45 -8.47
CA GLY A 100 9.31 -11.67 -9.09
C GLY A 100 10.81 -11.78 -8.87
N CYS A 101 11.26 -12.90 -8.35
CA CYS A 101 12.67 -13.25 -8.22
C CYS A 101 12.98 -14.28 -9.29
N ALA A 102 13.37 -13.79 -10.47
CA ALA A 102 13.58 -14.63 -11.65
C ALA A 102 14.84 -15.47 -11.47
N THR A 103 14.73 -16.78 -11.69
CA THR A 103 15.86 -17.70 -11.75
C THR A 103 16.27 -17.99 -13.19
N GLU A 104 15.33 -17.89 -14.12
CA GLU A 104 15.52 -18.05 -15.55
C GLU A 104 14.89 -16.86 -16.27
N SER A 105 15.71 -16.12 -17.03
CA SER A 105 15.27 -15.05 -17.92
C SER A 105 16.26 -14.87 -19.08
N ASP A 106 15.73 -14.50 -20.24
CA ASP A 106 16.55 -14.15 -21.41
C ASP A 106 17.11 -12.71 -21.35
N ASP A 107 16.66 -11.92 -20.36
CA ASP A 107 17.11 -10.55 -20.08
C ASP A 107 17.61 -10.41 -18.64
N ALA A 108 18.76 -9.75 -18.46
CA ALA A 108 19.37 -9.49 -17.15
C ALA A 108 18.87 -8.18 -16.50
N GLU A 109 18.15 -7.34 -17.24
CA GLU A 109 17.67 -6.01 -16.83
C GLU A 109 16.22 -6.06 -16.34
N GLY A 110 15.93 -6.80 -15.26
CA GLY A 110 14.57 -7.05 -14.75
C GLY A 110 13.62 -5.84 -14.69
N ILE A 111 12.31 -6.06 -14.67
CA ILE A 111 11.33 -5.01 -14.94
C ILE A 111 10.76 -4.37 -13.67
N LEU A 112 10.58 -3.04 -13.70
CA LEU A 112 9.77 -2.27 -12.75
C LEU A 112 8.40 -2.01 -13.37
N GLY A 113 7.43 -2.86 -13.06
CA GLY A 113 6.08 -2.78 -13.63
C GLY A 113 5.31 -1.59 -13.08
N MET A 114 4.73 -0.76 -13.95
CA MET A 114 4.08 0.50 -13.59
C MET A 114 2.59 0.57 -13.95
N ASN A 115 1.98 -0.55 -14.33
CA ASN A 115 0.55 -0.55 -14.64
C ASN A 115 -0.32 -0.66 -13.37
N LEU A 116 -1.61 -0.92 -13.54
CA LEU A 116 -2.59 -1.01 -12.44
C LEU A 116 -2.80 -2.44 -11.89
N GLY A 117 -1.94 -3.39 -12.26
CA GLY A 117 -1.96 -4.75 -11.72
C GLY A 117 -1.49 -4.78 -10.27
N ARG A 118 -2.03 -5.69 -9.47
CA ARG A 118 -1.78 -5.76 -8.02
C ARG A 118 -0.32 -6.00 -7.62
N PHE A 119 0.51 -6.50 -8.54
CA PHE A 119 1.94 -6.72 -8.33
C PHE A 119 2.84 -5.70 -9.04
N SER A 120 2.26 -4.63 -9.59
CA SER A 120 3.04 -3.53 -10.15
C SER A 120 3.66 -2.71 -9.00
N PHE A 121 4.77 -2.04 -9.27
CA PHE A 121 5.34 -1.07 -8.36
C PHE A 121 4.35 0.05 -8.06
N ALA A 122 3.63 0.56 -9.06
CA ALA A 122 2.67 1.65 -8.88
C ALA A 122 1.56 1.31 -7.87
N SER A 123 1.04 0.07 -7.91
CA SER A 123 -0.01 -0.40 -7.00
C SER A 123 0.51 -0.72 -5.60
N GLN A 124 1.73 -1.24 -5.51
CA GLN A 124 2.30 -1.69 -4.24
C GLN A 124 3.03 -0.57 -3.48
N ALA A 125 3.46 0.50 -4.15
CA ALA A 125 4.35 1.50 -3.57
C ALA A 125 3.66 2.81 -3.14
N LYS A 126 2.32 2.98 -3.20
CA LYS A 126 1.71 4.32 -3.00
C LYS A 126 0.39 4.37 -2.23
N THR A 127 0.18 5.57 -1.64
CA THR A 127 -1.08 6.08 -1.11
C THR A 127 -1.93 6.66 -2.24
N ILE A 128 -3.20 6.26 -2.32
CA ILE A 128 -4.19 6.73 -3.29
C ILE A 128 -4.98 7.89 -2.67
N VAL A 129 -5.27 8.94 -3.44
CA VAL A 129 -6.25 9.96 -3.06
C VAL A 129 -7.52 9.67 -3.85
N ASP A 130 -8.58 9.25 -3.18
CA ASP A 130 -9.78 8.72 -3.81
C ASP A 130 -11.05 9.35 -3.22
N SER A 131 -11.73 10.18 -4.00
CA SER A 131 -13.00 10.80 -3.61
C SER A 131 -14.18 9.83 -3.66
N GLY A 132 -14.04 8.67 -4.32
CA GLY A 132 -15.07 7.63 -4.41
C GLY A 132 -15.13 6.71 -3.19
N THR A 133 -14.11 6.76 -2.34
CA THR A 133 -14.06 6.04 -1.07
C THR A 133 -14.41 7.00 0.08
N GLU A 134 -15.36 6.64 0.94
CA GLU A 134 -15.85 7.52 2.01
C GLU A 134 -14.79 7.84 3.05
N TYR A 135 -14.18 6.82 3.67
CA TYR A 135 -13.20 6.98 4.75
C TYR A 135 -11.76 6.76 4.29
N THR A 136 -10.80 7.14 5.13
CA THR A 136 -9.39 6.81 4.90
C THR A 136 -9.12 5.37 5.30
N PHE A 137 -8.37 4.64 4.50
CA PHE A 137 -7.98 3.27 4.79
C PHE A 137 -6.47 3.15 4.77
N LEU A 138 -5.90 2.55 5.81
CA LEU A 138 -4.47 2.36 5.93
C LEU A 138 -4.14 0.88 5.92
N VAL A 139 -3.00 0.54 5.33
CA VAL A 139 -2.45 -0.81 5.43
C VAL A 139 -2.18 -1.16 6.89
N GLU A 140 -2.20 -2.45 7.22
CA GLU A 140 -2.16 -2.96 8.60
C GLU A 140 -1.08 -2.32 9.47
N GLU A 141 0.15 -2.14 8.97
CA GLU A 141 1.24 -1.54 9.75
C GLU A 141 0.96 -0.09 10.14
N ALA A 142 0.43 0.72 9.20
CA ALA A 142 0.10 2.12 9.44
C ALA A 142 -1.15 2.26 10.31
N TYR A 143 -2.17 1.45 10.02
CA TYR A 143 -3.40 1.40 10.81
C TYR A 143 -3.13 1.07 12.28
N ASN A 144 -2.33 0.03 12.53
CA ASN A 144 -2.03 -0.41 13.89
C ASN A 144 -1.30 0.68 14.68
N LYS A 145 -0.42 1.48 14.06
CA LYS A 145 0.25 2.62 14.73
C LYS A 145 -0.71 3.71 15.12
N VAL A 146 -1.63 4.09 14.24
CA VAL A 146 -2.70 5.06 14.57
C VAL A 146 -3.57 4.52 15.69
N ARG A 147 -4.01 3.26 15.57
CA ARG A 147 -4.88 2.62 16.56
C ARG A 147 -4.22 2.49 17.93
N GLU A 148 -2.94 2.12 18.01
CA GLU A 148 -2.17 2.07 19.26
C GLU A 148 -2.23 3.42 19.98
N GLU A 149 -2.06 4.53 19.24
CA GLU A 149 -2.09 5.88 19.81
C GLU A 149 -3.50 6.30 20.24
N ILE A 150 -4.52 6.02 19.43
CA ILE A 150 -5.93 6.26 19.80
C ILE A 150 -6.30 5.46 21.06
N VAL A 151 -5.91 4.19 21.14
CA VAL A 151 -6.12 3.36 22.33
C VAL A 151 -5.37 3.92 23.55
N ARG A 152 -4.15 4.43 23.35
CA ARG A 152 -3.37 5.07 24.42
C ARG A 152 -4.06 6.33 24.97
N LEU A 153 -4.60 7.18 24.09
CA LEU A 153 -5.23 8.44 24.45
C LEU A 153 -6.64 8.26 25.01
N VAL A 154 -7.47 7.46 24.35
CA VAL A 154 -8.92 7.39 24.59
C VAL A 154 -9.47 5.97 24.67
N GLY A 155 -8.63 4.94 24.75
CA GLY A 155 -9.05 3.52 24.74
C GLY A 155 -10.01 3.10 25.85
N ARG A 156 -10.04 3.81 26.98
CA ARG A 156 -11.01 3.56 28.06
C ARG A 156 -12.45 3.99 27.71
N LYS A 157 -12.58 4.92 26.76
CA LYS A 157 -13.86 5.47 26.29
C LYS A 157 -14.37 4.77 25.02
N MET A 158 -13.56 3.92 24.40
CA MET A 158 -13.93 3.19 23.19
C MET A 158 -15.06 2.19 23.45
N LYS A 159 -15.99 2.13 22.50
CA LYS A 159 -17.05 1.13 22.43
C LYS A 159 -16.44 -0.22 22.03
N ARG A 160 -16.55 -1.22 22.91
CA ARG A 160 -15.95 -2.55 22.67
C ARG A 160 -16.81 -3.40 21.75
N GLY A 161 -16.15 -4.12 20.84
CA GLY A 161 -16.79 -5.14 19.99
C GLY A 161 -17.69 -4.56 18.88
N TYR A 162 -17.64 -3.25 18.65
CA TYR A 162 -18.34 -2.60 17.55
C TYR A 162 -17.38 -2.29 16.41
N VAL A 163 -17.78 -2.63 15.20
CA VAL A 163 -17.03 -2.34 13.97
C VAL A 163 -18.04 -1.85 12.93
N TYR A 164 -17.88 -0.62 12.46
CA TYR A 164 -18.71 -0.07 11.39
C TYR A 164 -18.13 -0.41 10.02
N GLY A 165 -19.00 -0.81 9.08
CA GLY A 165 -18.61 -1.13 7.70
C GLY A 165 -17.47 -2.14 7.59
N GLU A 166 -17.37 -3.08 8.54
CA GLU A 166 -16.30 -4.10 8.65
C GLU A 166 -14.86 -3.57 8.83
N ALA A 167 -14.66 -2.25 8.89
CA ALA A 167 -13.34 -1.65 8.82
C ALA A 167 -13.03 -0.58 9.88
N LEU A 168 -14.04 0.14 10.38
CA LEU A 168 -13.85 1.15 11.43
C LEU A 168 -14.06 0.52 12.81
N ASP A 169 -12.98 0.17 13.51
CA ASP A 169 -13.04 -0.44 14.85
C ASP A 169 -12.73 0.53 16.01
N MET A 170 -12.43 1.80 15.68
CA MET A 170 -12.11 2.86 16.62
C MET A 170 -13.34 3.74 16.91
N CYS A 171 -14.34 3.16 17.59
CA CYS A 171 -15.65 3.79 17.78
C CYS A 171 -15.98 4.11 19.24
N PHE A 172 -16.91 5.05 19.45
CA PHE A 172 -17.30 5.63 20.74
C PHE A 172 -18.81 5.81 20.79
N ASP A 173 -19.41 5.58 21.97
CA ASP A 173 -20.83 5.91 22.20
C ASP A 173 -21.04 7.43 22.26
N SER A 174 -22.31 7.88 22.19
CA SER A 174 -22.80 9.28 22.13
C SER A 174 -22.32 10.26 23.24
N VAL A 175 -21.34 9.90 24.05
CA VAL A 175 -20.70 10.80 25.02
C VAL A 175 -19.61 11.62 24.34
N ASN A 176 -19.98 12.87 24.03
CA ASN A 176 -19.12 14.01 23.69
C ASN A 176 -17.99 13.71 22.68
N SER A 177 -18.36 13.44 21.42
CA SER A 177 -17.43 13.29 20.30
C SER A 177 -16.42 14.44 20.20
N MET A 178 -16.83 15.66 20.54
CA MET A 178 -15.95 16.82 20.62
C MET A 178 -14.85 16.67 21.70
N GLU A 179 -15.17 16.12 22.87
CA GLU A 179 -14.18 15.82 23.90
C GLU A 179 -13.21 14.72 23.44
N ILE A 180 -13.71 13.67 22.78
CA ILE A 180 -12.85 12.62 22.23
C ILE A 180 -11.91 13.21 21.17
N GLY A 181 -12.43 14.01 20.24
CA GLY A 181 -11.63 14.72 19.25
C GLY A 181 -10.56 15.60 19.91
N LEU A 182 -10.93 16.39 20.91
CA LEU A 182 -9.98 17.23 21.67
C LEU A 182 -8.89 16.43 22.38
N LEU A 183 -9.19 15.22 22.88
CA LEU A 183 -8.22 14.34 23.53
C LEU A 183 -7.28 13.66 22.51
N ILE A 184 -7.78 13.35 21.31
CA ILE A 184 -6.97 12.82 20.21
C ILE A 184 -6.04 13.92 19.68
N GLY A 185 -6.56 15.14 19.51
CA GLY A 185 -5.86 16.26 18.91
C GLY A 185 -5.88 16.23 17.39
N ASP A 186 -5.09 17.13 16.78
CA ASP A 186 -4.93 17.19 15.34
C ASP A 186 -3.99 16.08 14.85
N MET A 187 -4.26 15.54 13.66
CA MET A 187 -3.41 14.58 12.98
C MET A 187 -2.92 15.16 11.66
N THR A 188 -1.67 14.93 11.33
CA THR A 188 -1.10 15.38 10.05
C THR A 188 -0.65 14.19 9.23
N LEU A 189 -1.15 14.09 7.99
CA LEU A 189 -0.55 13.22 6.97
C LEU A 189 0.55 14.01 6.27
N GLN A 190 1.80 13.63 6.54
CA GLN A 190 2.98 14.30 6.00
C GLN A 190 3.45 13.62 4.71
N PHE A 191 3.70 14.44 3.69
CA PHE A 191 4.22 14.04 2.40
C PHE A 191 5.62 14.64 2.17
N GLU A 192 6.24 14.28 1.05
CA GLU A 192 7.54 14.83 0.67
C GLU A 192 7.50 16.36 0.54
N ASN A 193 8.66 16.99 0.72
CA ASN A 193 8.86 18.44 0.59
C ASN A 193 8.01 19.29 1.56
N GLY A 194 7.63 18.73 2.71
CA GLY A 194 6.89 19.45 3.75
C GLY A 194 5.43 19.72 3.40
N VAL A 195 4.89 19.01 2.41
CA VAL A 195 3.46 19.06 2.09
C VAL A 195 2.71 18.26 3.15
N GLU A 196 1.63 18.82 3.67
CA GLU A 196 0.89 18.26 4.80
C GLU A 196 -0.62 18.36 4.56
N ILE A 197 -1.34 17.28 4.90
CA ILE A 197 -2.79 17.32 5.07
C ILE A 197 -3.07 17.31 6.57
N LEU A 198 -3.63 18.42 7.06
CA LEU A 198 -4.05 18.57 8.45
C LEU A 198 -5.49 18.05 8.61
N ILE A 199 -5.64 17.01 9.43
CA ILE A 199 -6.91 16.51 9.92
C ILE A 199 -7.15 17.15 11.29
N ASN A 200 -8.01 18.16 11.32
CA ASN A 200 -8.35 18.86 12.55
C ASN A 200 -9.13 17.92 13.48
N LYS A 201 -8.91 18.06 14.78
CA LYS A 201 -9.62 17.31 15.85
C LYS A 201 -11.14 17.33 15.72
N GLU A 202 -11.74 18.38 15.17
CA GLU A 202 -13.18 18.47 14.92
C GLU A 202 -13.67 17.56 13.79
N ARG A 203 -12.76 17.07 12.92
CA ARG A 203 -13.05 16.15 11.81
C ARG A 203 -12.33 14.82 11.94
N MET A 204 -11.97 14.44 13.17
CA MET A 204 -11.40 13.12 13.41
C MET A 204 -12.45 12.01 13.47
N LEU A 205 -13.65 12.37 13.93
CA LEU A 205 -14.75 11.44 14.19
C LEU A 205 -15.92 11.74 13.27
N ASP A 206 -16.51 10.69 12.72
CA ASP A 206 -17.76 10.75 11.97
C ASP A 206 -18.90 10.08 12.75
N GLU A 207 -20.10 10.61 12.66
CA GLU A 207 -21.30 9.97 13.24
C GLU A 207 -21.86 8.96 12.24
N VAL A 208 -21.64 7.67 12.53
CA VAL A 208 -21.95 6.59 11.56
C VAL A 208 -23.39 6.08 11.67
N GLU A 209 -23.85 5.75 12.89
CA GLU A 209 -25.19 5.24 13.14
C GLU A 209 -25.57 5.33 14.63
N GLY A 210 -26.80 5.74 14.94
CA GLY A 210 -27.36 5.62 16.28
C GLY A 210 -26.59 6.37 17.38
N GLY A 211 -25.97 7.51 17.03
CA GLY A 211 -25.11 8.28 17.93
C GLY A 211 -23.73 7.68 18.18
N ILE A 212 -23.35 6.61 17.46
CA ILE A 212 -22.00 6.05 17.49
C ILE A 212 -21.10 6.89 16.59
N HIS A 213 -19.95 7.28 17.15
CA HIS A 213 -18.95 8.06 16.43
C HIS A 213 -17.69 7.23 16.25
N CYS A 214 -17.17 7.14 15.03
CA CYS A 214 -15.97 6.37 14.73
C CYS A 214 -14.87 7.27 14.17
N VAL A 215 -13.61 6.95 14.45
CA VAL A 215 -12.48 7.58 13.76
C VAL A 215 -12.60 7.25 12.27
N GLY A 216 -12.52 8.25 11.40
CA GLY A 216 -12.65 8.11 9.93
C GLY A 216 -11.48 7.39 9.24
N ILE A 217 -10.79 6.49 9.96
CA ILE A 217 -9.66 5.70 9.51
C ILE A 217 -9.96 4.22 9.76
N GLY A 218 -9.95 3.42 8.70
CA GLY A 218 -10.17 1.98 8.73
C GLY A 218 -8.97 1.17 8.24
N ARG A 219 -9.07 -0.14 8.43
CA ARG A 219 -8.08 -1.11 7.92
C ARG A 219 -8.34 -1.41 6.44
N SER A 220 -7.35 -1.20 5.56
CA SER A 220 -7.54 -1.41 4.11
C SER A 220 -7.81 -2.87 3.77
N GLU A 221 -7.24 -3.81 4.52
CA GLU A 221 -7.43 -5.25 4.31
C GLU A 221 -8.89 -5.69 4.53
N SER A 222 -9.67 -4.95 5.34
CA SER A 222 -11.11 -5.18 5.49
C SER A 222 -11.87 -4.94 4.19
N LEU A 223 -11.35 -4.08 3.30
CA LEU A 223 -11.90 -3.85 1.96
C LEU A 223 -11.33 -4.81 0.90
N GLY A 224 -10.42 -5.72 1.29
CA GLY A 224 -9.68 -6.56 0.35
C GLY A 224 -8.60 -5.80 -0.45
N ILE A 225 -8.19 -4.62 0.02
CA ILE A 225 -7.20 -3.76 -0.64
C ILE A 225 -5.94 -3.66 0.24
N ALA A 226 -4.75 -3.73 -0.37
CA ALA A 226 -3.45 -3.64 0.31
C ALA A 226 -2.72 -2.32 -0.03
N SER A 227 -3.43 -1.20 0.09
CA SER A 227 -2.93 0.13 -0.25
C SER A 227 -3.48 1.15 0.74
N ASN A 228 -2.72 2.22 1.00
CA ASN A 228 -3.24 3.36 1.74
C ASN A 228 -4.18 4.16 0.81
N ILE A 229 -5.33 4.57 1.31
CA ILE A 229 -6.33 5.37 0.59
C ILE A 229 -6.70 6.54 1.48
N ILE A 230 -6.53 7.77 1.00
CA ILE A 230 -7.07 8.98 1.63
C ILE A 230 -8.45 9.18 1.02
N GLY A 231 -9.49 8.85 1.80
CA GLY A 231 -10.88 8.94 1.38
C GLY A 231 -11.46 10.35 1.49
N ASN A 232 -12.67 10.49 0.95
CA ASN A 232 -13.42 11.74 0.86
C ASN A 232 -13.55 12.48 2.20
N PHE A 233 -13.80 11.77 3.30
CA PHE A 233 -13.98 12.35 4.63
C PHE A 233 -12.80 13.25 5.05
N HIS A 234 -11.56 12.84 4.77
CA HIS A 234 -10.36 13.64 5.05
C HIS A 234 -9.91 14.54 3.87
N GLN A 235 -10.63 14.53 2.75
CA GLN A 235 -10.43 15.46 1.64
C GLN A 235 -11.33 16.72 1.75
N GLN A 236 -12.35 16.69 2.61
CA GLN A 236 -13.28 17.81 2.75
C GLN A 236 -12.56 19.09 3.22
N ASN A 237 -12.87 20.21 2.55
CA ASN A 237 -12.22 21.52 2.73
C ASN A 237 -10.74 21.56 2.31
N LEU A 238 -10.30 20.62 1.49
CA LEU A 238 -9.02 20.67 0.78
C LEU A 238 -9.27 20.90 -0.71
N TRP A 239 -8.53 21.85 -1.27
CA TRP A 239 -8.32 21.93 -2.71
C TRP A 239 -7.29 20.88 -3.10
N VAL A 240 -7.70 19.91 -3.91
CA VAL A 240 -6.81 18.86 -4.46
C VAL A 240 -6.60 19.15 -5.94
N GLU A 241 -5.36 19.47 -6.33
CA GLU A 241 -4.99 19.73 -7.72
C GLU A 241 -4.24 18.55 -8.32
N PHE A 242 -4.71 18.03 -9.45
CA PHE A 242 -4.03 17.01 -10.23
C PHE A 242 -3.34 17.64 -11.44
N ASP A 243 -2.06 17.98 -11.29
CA ASP A 243 -1.25 18.52 -12.37
C ASP A 243 -0.64 17.36 -13.19
N LEU A 244 -1.41 16.91 -14.18
CA LEU A 244 -1.04 15.78 -15.04
C LEU A 244 0.19 16.09 -15.91
N ARG A 245 0.43 17.36 -16.24
CA ARG A 245 1.57 17.77 -17.06
C ARG A 245 2.87 17.62 -16.28
N ASN A 246 2.90 18.08 -15.03
CA ASN A 246 4.07 18.02 -14.17
C ASN A 246 4.09 16.79 -13.24
N ARG A 247 3.10 15.90 -13.36
CA ARG A 247 2.96 14.64 -12.60
C ARG A 247 3.00 14.85 -11.09
N ARG A 248 2.31 15.87 -10.61
CA ARG A 248 2.23 16.20 -9.17
C ARG A 248 0.78 16.33 -8.72
N VAL A 249 0.58 16.07 -7.43
CA VAL A 249 -0.67 16.38 -6.73
C VAL A 249 -0.38 17.53 -5.76
N GLY A 250 -1.22 18.55 -5.79
CA GLY A 250 -1.16 19.69 -4.88
C GLY A 250 -2.30 19.64 -3.88
N PHE A 251 -2.01 20.04 -2.63
CA PHE A 251 -3.01 20.20 -1.58
C PHE A 251 -2.99 21.64 -1.10
N GLY A 252 -4.16 22.26 -0.98
CA GLY A 252 -4.33 23.59 -0.41
C GLY A 252 -5.58 23.62 0.45
N LYS A 253 -5.68 24.62 1.35
CA LYS A 253 -6.96 24.88 2.02
C LYS A 253 -7.96 25.37 0.98
N GLY A 254 -9.12 24.73 0.92
CA GLY A 254 -10.23 25.13 0.08
C GLY A 254 -11.47 25.37 0.93
N GLU A 255 -12.06 26.56 0.85
CA GLU A 255 -13.42 26.74 1.34
C GLU A 255 -14.37 26.20 0.25
N CYS A 256 -14.80 24.95 0.40
CA CYS A 256 -15.71 24.30 -0.57
C CYS A 256 -17.16 24.82 -0.50
N SER A 257 -17.37 26.00 0.08
CA SER A 257 -18.67 26.65 0.23
C SER A 257 -18.88 27.74 -0.82
N MET A 258 -18.90 27.40 -2.11
CA MET A 258 -19.65 28.16 -3.13
C MET A 258 -20.00 27.23 -4.30
N GLN A 259 -21.30 27.02 -4.51
CA GLN A 259 -21.83 26.72 -5.84
C GLN A 259 -21.46 27.90 -6.74
N VAL A 260 -20.72 27.63 -7.81
CA VAL A 260 -20.65 28.52 -8.97
C VAL A 260 -21.71 28.09 -9.95
#